data_AF-A0A3G1T340-F1
#
_entry.id   AF-A0A3G1T340-F1
#
_cell.length_a   1.000
_cell.length_b   1.000
_cell.length_c   1.000
_cell.angle_alpha   90.00
_cell.angle_beta   90.00
_cell.angle_gamma   90.00
#
_symmetry.space_group_name_H-M   'P 1'
#
loop_
_entity.id
_entity.type
_entity.pdbx_description
1 polymer ?
#
loop_
_entity_poly.entity_id
_entity_poly.type
_entity_poly.pdbx_seq_one_letter_code
_entity_poly.pdbx_strand_id
1 'polypeptide(L)'
;MDPFSNIPWTAQSEYRALPSVVLLSRRWWLFFFVGGAMDKKICVVSMSVGKPASMTAAWINNELIMAERTSYPERRRDMELQLLRELREKEEKGFIVLVEEENSFITGRVGQRVRLRDPFMNGRPVLIEAMQIYKELERQKAIKLPRKESGKYILHQSIFDSEHDKKGDEFFNINWSEITTEHVLTLLCCFATEYNNVASADYIRAMAGEVEARQEPSLLSPLINIILGTQILEQKKVPKGVLTGKHNYF
;
A
#
# COMPACT_ATOMS: atom_id res chain seq x y z
N MET A 1 -0.29 18.57 -8.49
CA MET A 1 -0.73 17.82 -9.69
C MET A 1 -0.32 16.37 -9.48
N ASP A 2 -1.26 15.43 -9.60
CA ASP A 2 -0.94 14.00 -9.48
C ASP A 2 -0.20 13.54 -10.73
N PRO A 3 1.08 13.11 -10.65
CA PRO A 3 1.84 12.70 -11.83
C PRO A 3 1.27 11.44 -12.50
N PHE A 4 0.36 10.73 -11.84
CA PHE A 4 -0.22 9.47 -12.32
C PHE A 4 -1.71 9.59 -12.73
N SER A 5 -2.23 10.81 -12.87
CA SER A 5 -3.63 11.03 -13.27
C SER A 5 -4.00 10.44 -14.63
N ASN A 6 -3.00 10.27 -15.51
CA ASN A 6 -3.20 9.82 -16.90
C ASN A 6 -2.97 8.31 -17.07
N ILE A 7 -2.67 7.57 -16.00
CA ILE A 7 -2.49 6.12 -16.09
C ILE A 7 -3.87 5.46 -15.94
N PRO A 8 -4.30 4.62 -16.89
CA PRO A 8 -5.53 3.85 -16.75
C PRO A 8 -5.33 2.81 -15.65
N TRP A 9 -5.92 3.05 -14.49
CA TRP A 9 -5.94 2.09 -13.38
C TRP A 9 -6.84 0.94 -13.77
N THR A 10 -6.33 -0.29 -13.78
CA THR A 10 -7.23 -1.45 -13.87
C THR A 10 -8.11 -1.45 -12.62
N ALA A 11 -9.43 -1.41 -12.82
CA ALA A 11 -10.34 -1.58 -11.70
C ALA A 11 -10.08 -2.96 -11.08
N GLN A 12 -10.14 -3.00 -9.75
CA GLN A 12 -9.95 -4.17 -8.88
C GLN A 12 -10.59 -5.49 -9.37
N SER A 13 -11.56 -5.44 -10.29
CA SER A 13 -12.34 -6.58 -10.76
C SER A 13 -11.89 -7.22 -12.08
N GLU A 14 -10.86 -6.72 -12.79
CA GLU A 14 -10.56 -7.20 -14.16
C GLU A 14 -9.42 -8.21 -14.32
N TYR A 15 -8.89 -8.78 -13.22
CA TYR A 15 -8.00 -9.94 -13.32
C TYR A 15 -8.80 -11.21 -13.68
N ARG A 16 -9.00 -11.46 -14.97
CA ARG A 16 -9.39 -12.78 -15.48
C ARG A 16 -8.25 -13.76 -15.19
N ALA A 17 -8.43 -14.61 -14.18
CA ALA A 17 -7.58 -15.77 -13.94
C ALA A 17 -7.59 -16.69 -15.17
N LEU A 18 -6.44 -16.90 -15.81
CA LEU A 18 -6.26 -18.00 -16.77
C LEU A 18 -5.97 -19.30 -15.99
N PRO A 19 -6.55 -20.44 -16.38
CA PRO A 19 -6.45 -21.69 -15.63
C PRO A 19 -5.05 -22.32 -15.78
N SER A 20 -4.44 -22.65 -14.65
CA SER A 20 -3.15 -23.33 -14.54
C SER A 20 -3.33 -24.86 -14.56
N VAL A 21 -2.60 -25.54 -15.45
CA VAL A 21 -2.42 -26.99 -15.42
C VAL A 21 -1.15 -27.32 -14.64
N VAL A 22 -1.31 -28.08 -13.56
CA VAL A 22 -0.25 -28.53 -12.65
C VAL A 22 0.32 -29.86 -13.12
N LEU A 23 1.65 -29.98 -13.20
CA LEU A 23 2.34 -31.27 -13.16
C LEU A 23 3.47 -31.20 -12.12
N LEU A 24 3.37 -32.11 -11.15
CA LEU A 24 4.19 -32.21 -9.95
C LEU A 24 5.65 -32.58 -10.25
N SER A 25 6.57 -31.99 -9.49
CA SER A 25 7.82 -32.64 -9.09
C SER A 25 8.35 -32.06 -7.78
N ARG A 26 8.63 -32.95 -6.82
CA ARG A 26 9.00 -32.65 -5.43
C ARG A 26 10.50 -32.34 -5.33
N ARG A 27 10.84 -31.05 -5.25
CA ARG A 27 11.99 -30.44 -4.55
C ARG A 27 12.24 -29.12 -5.25
N TRP A 28 11.76 -28.06 -4.63
CA TRP A 28 12.21 -26.66 -4.67
C TRP A 28 11.04 -25.86 -4.13
N TRP A 29 11.21 -25.27 -2.96
CA TRP A 29 10.32 -24.22 -2.49
C TRP A 29 10.61 -22.96 -3.33
N LEU A 30 10.24 -23.01 -4.60
CA LEU A 30 9.98 -21.82 -5.39
C LEU A 30 8.66 -21.27 -4.84
N PHE A 31 8.76 -20.27 -3.97
CA PHE A 31 7.65 -19.37 -3.71
C PHE A 31 7.34 -18.65 -5.01
N PHE A 32 6.55 -19.29 -5.88
CA PHE A 32 5.84 -18.60 -6.93
C PHE A 32 4.76 -17.76 -6.24
N PHE A 33 5.07 -16.50 -5.95
CA PHE A 33 4.06 -15.48 -5.70
C PHE A 33 3.26 -15.28 -7.00
N VAL A 34 2.31 -16.17 -7.25
CA VAL A 34 1.18 -15.91 -8.17
C VAL A 34 0.02 -15.41 -7.31
N GLY A 35 0.22 -14.25 -6.70
CA GLY A 35 -0.88 -13.33 -6.42
C GLY A 35 -0.68 -12.19 -7.42
N GLY A 36 -1.61 -11.99 -8.35
CA GLY A 36 -1.55 -10.82 -9.23
C GLY A 36 -1.43 -9.58 -8.36
N ALA A 37 -0.25 -8.96 -8.34
CA ALA A 37 -0.03 -7.80 -7.50
C ALA A 37 -0.85 -6.66 -8.12
N MET A 38 -1.99 -6.38 -7.49
CA MET A 38 -2.92 -5.33 -7.91
C MET A 38 -2.18 -4.01 -8.11
N ASP A 39 -2.61 -3.24 -9.10
CA ASP A 39 -2.07 -1.90 -9.32
C ASP A 39 -2.21 -1.05 -8.03
N LYS A 40 -1.11 -0.46 -7.56
CA LYS A 40 -1.10 0.36 -6.34
C LYS A 40 -0.61 1.77 -6.62
N LYS A 41 -1.32 2.74 -6.04
CA LYS A 41 -0.84 4.10 -5.84
C LYS A 41 -0.10 4.15 -4.52
N ILE A 42 1.14 4.60 -4.53
CA ILE A 42 2.02 4.59 -3.36
C ILE A 42 2.45 6.02 -3.05
N CYS A 43 2.39 6.40 -1.77
CA CYS A 43 2.96 7.64 -1.27
C CYS A 43 3.78 7.29 -0.03
N VAL A 44 5.07 7.60 -0.08
CA VAL A 44 5.99 7.33 1.02
C VAL A 44 6.58 8.63 1.53
N VAL A 45 6.82 8.69 2.83
CA VAL A 45 7.38 9.86 3.51
C VAL A 45 8.54 9.41 4.39
N SER A 46 9.67 10.10 4.29
CA SER A 46 10.82 9.92 5.17
C SER A 46 10.94 11.13 6.09
N MET A 47 10.96 10.90 7.40
CA MET A 47 11.11 11.97 8.41
C MET A 47 12.32 11.77 9.33
N SER A 48 12.90 10.57 9.41
CA SER A 48 14.02 10.31 10.32
C SER A 48 15.39 10.74 9.76
N VAL A 49 15.59 10.63 8.45
CA VAL A 49 16.88 10.87 7.80
C VAL A 49 16.85 12.15 6.97
N GLY A 50 17.76 13.06 7.28
CA GLY A 50 17.97 14.29 6.51
C GLY A 50 16.77 15.25 6.55
N LYS A 51 16.48 15.91 5.43
CA LYS A 51 15.33 16.82 5.33
C LYS A 51 14.07 16.00 5.06
N PRO A 52 12.93 16.29 5.73
CA PRO A 52 11.69 15.59 5.46
C PRO A 52 11.31 15.69 3.99
N ALA A 53 11.01 14.54 3.39
CA ALA A 53 10.62 14.47 2.00
C ALA A 53 9.61 13.36 1.78
N SER A 54 8.78 13.54 0.76
CA SER A 54 7.87 12.51 0.27
C SER A 54 8.21 12.13 -1.16
N MET A 55 7.71 10.97 -1.55
CA MET A 55 7.74 10.50 -2.91
C MET A 55 6.41 9.83 -3.22
N THR A 56 5.95 9.98 -4.46
CA THR A 56 4.84 9.20 -4.98
C THR A 56 5.36 8.17 -5.96
N ALA A 57 4.76 7.00 -5.97
CA ALA A 57 5.10 5.92 -6.87
C ALA A 57 3.84 5.18 -7.31
N ALA A 58 3.97 4.42 -8.40
CA ALA A 58 2.94 3.53 -8.89
C ALA A 58 3.54 2.14 -9.06
N TRP A 59 2.85 1.11 -8.57
CA TRP A 59 3.13 -0.28 -8.88
C TRP A 59 2.12 -0.73 -9.91
N ILE A 60 2.55 -0.98 -11.15
CA ILE A 60 1.67 -1.30 -12.28
C ILE A 60 2.39 -2.27 -13.20
N ASN A 61 1.71 -3.32 -13.66
CA ASN A 61 2.28 -4.32 -14.57
C ASN A 61 3.61 -4.92 -14.07
N ASN A 62 3.71 -5.15 -12.76
CA ASN A 62 4.93 -5.60 -12.07
C ASN A 62 6.13 -4.65 -12.21
N GLU A 63 5.91 -3.39 -12.55
CA GLU A 63 6.92 -2.35 -12.56
C GLU A 63 6.65 -1.31 -11.46
N LEU A 64 7.69 -0.95 -10.72
CA LEU A 64 7.69 0.13 -9.76
C LEU A 64 8.14 1.41 -10.46
N ILE A 65 7.24 2.40 -10.55
CA ILE A 65 7.50 3.69 -11.20
C ILE A 65 7.53 4.79 -10.14
N MET A 66 8.70 5.35 -9.89
CA MET A 66 8.91 6.38 -8.86
C MET A 66 8.90 7.78 -9.46
N ALA A 67 8.11 8.69 -8.86
CA ALA A 67 8.05 10.09 -9.25
C ALA A 67 9.16 10.93 -8.57
N GLU A 68 9.25 12.20 -8.96
CA GLU A 68 10.17 13.14 -8.30
C GLU A 68 9.80 13.33 -6.82
N ARG A 69 10.84 13.51 -5.99
CA ARG A 69 10.66 13.80 -4.57
C ARG A 69 10.07 15.19 -4.36
N THR A 70 9.26 15.32 -3.31
CA THR A 70 8.79 16.60 -2.79
C THR A 70 9.45 16.85 -1.44
N SER A 71 10.23 17.92 -1.33
CA SER A 71 10.89 18.32 -0.08
C SER A 71 10.01 19.26 0.72
N TYR A 72 10.05 19.16 2.05
CA TYR A 72 9.26 20.01 2.94
C TYR A 72 10.12 21.08 3.65
N PRO A 73 9.49 22.18 4.13
CA PRO A 73 10.17 23.19 4.93
C PRO A 73 10.82 22.61 6.20
N GLU A 74 11.90 23.24 6.66
CA GLU A 74 12.55 22.84 7.93
C GLU A 74 11.73 23.30 9.15
N ARG A 75 10.92 24.34 9.01
CA ARG A 75 10.07 24.84 10.09
C ARG A 75 8.95 23.84 10.37
N ARG A 76 8.99 23.25 11.56
CA ARG A 76 8.12 22.13 11.96
C ARG A 76 6.63 22.34 11.73
N ARG A 77 6.09 23.52 12.09
CA ARG A 77 4.65 23.83 11.92
C ARG A 77 4.23 23.89 10.46
N ASP A 78 5.05 24.54 9.62
CA ASP A 78 4.74 24.72 8.20
C ASP A 78 4.83 23.38 7.46
N MET A 79 5.84 22.58 7.81
CA MET A 79 6.02 21.21 7.34
C MET A 79 4.84 20.32 7.73
N GLU A 80 4.41 20.33 8.99
CA GLU A 80 3.27 19.54 9.46
C GLU A 80 1.99 19.89 8.70
N LEU A 81 1.68 21.18 8.55
CA LEU A 81 0.46 21.63 7.89
C LEU A 81 0.45 21.25 6.41
N GLN A 82 1.58 21.43 5.73
CA GLN A 82 1.72 21.06 4.33
C GLN A 82 1.62 19.54 4.13
N LEU A 83 2.34 18.77 4.95
CA LEU A 83 2.38 17.31 4.86
C LEU A 83 1.02 16.70 5.18
N LEU A 84 0.35 17.09 6.28
CA LEU A 84 -0.96 16.55 6.64
C LEU A 84 -2.01 16.82 5.56
N ARG A 85 -1.98 18.01 4.93
CA ARG A 85 -2.88 18.35 3.83
C ARG A 85 -2.64 17.44 2.63
N GLU A 86 -1.38 17.29 2.23
CA GLU A 86 -1.01 16.46 1.09
C GLU A 86 -1.36 14.99 1.32
N LEU A 87 -1.01 14.43 2.47
CA LEU A 87 -1.24 13.02 2.76
C LEU A 87 -2.74 12.68 2.82
N ARG A 88 -3.59 13.57 3.34
CA ARG A 88 -5.05 13.37 3.30
C ARG A 88 -5.58 13.34 1.87
N GLU A 89 -5.14 14.28 1.05
CA GLU A 89 -5.51 14.31 -0.37
C GLU A 89 -5.07 13.03 -1.09
N LYS A 90 -3.92 12.47 -0.70
CA LYS A 90 -3.42 11.20 -1.23
C LYS A 90 -4.24 10.00 -0.75
N GLU A 91 -4.58 9.91 0.53
CA GLU A 91 -5.48 8.85 1.04
C GLU A 91 -6.85 8.90 0.35
N GLU A 92 -7.44 10.09 0.19
CA GLU A 92 -8.71 10.28 -0.54
C GLU A 92 -8.64 9.81 -2.00
N LYS A 93 -7.46 9.89 -2.62
CA LYS A 93 -7.19 9.42 -4.00
C LYS A 93 -6.86 7.92 -4.09
N GLY A 94 -6.90 7.21 -2.96
CA GLY A 94 -6.60 5.77 -2.86
C GLY A 94 -5.11 5.45 -2.85
N PHE A 95 -4.25 6.39 -2.45
CA PHE A 95 -2.83 6.08 -2.23
C PHE A 95 -2.65 5.30 -0.93
N ILE A 96 -1.82 4.27 -0.98
CA ILE A 96 -1.22 3.68 0.21
C ILE A 96 -0.19 4.68 0.74
N VAL A 97 -0.47 5.26 1.90
CA VAL A 97 0.40 6.25 2.54
C VAL A 97 1.23 5.57 3.63
N LEU A 98 2.54 5.48 3.43
CA LEU A 98 3.50 4.99 4.42
C LEU A 98 4.37 6.15 4.92
N VAL A 99 4.48 6.28 6.23
CA VAL A 99 5.25 7.36 6.87
C VAL A 99 6.29 6.74 7.78
N GLU A 100 7.55 7.02 7.46
CA GLU A 100 8.70 6.69 8.28
C GLU A 100 8.95 7.85 9.25
N GLU A 101 8.67 7.61 10.53
CA GLU A 101 8.83 8.60 11.60
C GLU A 101 9.14 7.96 12.97
N GLU A 102 9.95 8.67 13.77
CA GLU A 102 10.38 8.25 15.11
C GLU A 102 9.38 8.56 16.23
N ASN A 103 8.43 9.44 15.98
CA ASN A 103 7.31 9.70 16.88
C ASN A 103 6.05 9.67 16.03
N SER A 104 4.94 9.14 16.52
CA SER A 104 3.68 9.03 15.75
C SER A 104 2.98 10.38 15.57
N PHE A 105 3.71 11.38 15.08
CA PHE A 105 3.31 12.77 14.98
C PHE A 105 2.39 13.00 13.78
N ILE A 106 2.71 12.37 12.64
CA ILE A 106 1.90 12.40 11.43
C ILE A 106 0.93 11.21 11.43
N THR A 107 1.42 10.01 11.74
CA THR A 107 0.65 8.75 11.66
C THR A 107 -0.43 8.61 12.72
N GLY A 108 -0.38 9.41 13.79
CA GLY A 108 -1.52 9.57 14.69
C GLY A 108 -2.75 10.20 14.01
N ARG A 109 -2.61 10.70 12.77
CA ARG A 109 -3.68 11.40 12.04
C ARG A 109 -3.89 10.86 10.63
N VAL A 110 -2.82 10.51 9.91
CA VAL A 110 -2.84 10.17 8.48
C VAL A 110 -1.74 9.15 8.16
N GLY A 111 -2.05 8.16 7.34
CA GLY A 111 -1.10 7.17 6.87
C GLY A 111 -0.75 6.09 7.89
N GLN A 112 0.06 5.14 7.45
CA GLN A 112 0.56 4.03 8.25
C GLN A 112 2.00 4.27 8.66
N ARG A 113 2.31 4.08 9.95
CA ARG A 113 3.68 4.19 10.43
C ARG A 113 4.48 2.98 10.02
N VAL A 114 5.60 3.20 9.35
CA VAL A 114 6.53 2.15 8.95
C VAL A 114 7.95 2.60 9.26
N ARG A 115 8.65 1.92 10.17
CA ARG A 115 10.09 2.12 10.35
C ARG A 115 10.85 0.97 9.75
N LEU A 116 11.97 1.28 9.11
CA LEU A 116 12.89 0.28 8.58
C LEU A 116 13.39 -0.69 9.67
N ARG A 117 13.51 -0.21 10.91
CA ARG A 117 13.96 -0.99 12.07
C ARG A 117 12.88 -1.83 12.73
N ASP A 118 11.60 -1.51 12.51
CA ASP A 118 10.51 -2.21 13.18
C ASP A 118 10.37 -3.62 12.60
N PRO A 119 10.05 -4.64 13.42
CA PRO A 119 9.80 -5.99 12.94
C PRO A 119 8.50 -6.01 12.11
N PHE A 120 8.55 -6.70 10.98
CA PHE A 120 7.40 -7.01 10.15
C PHE A 120 6.68 -8.28 10.63
N MET A 121 5.61 -8.69 9.93
CA MET A 121 4.74 -9.81 10.33
C MET A 121 5.47 -11.14 10.53
N ASN A 122 6.60 -11.33 9.85
CA ASN A 122 7.45 -12.52 9.95
C ASN A 122 8.53 -12.41 11.04
N GLY A 123 8.52 -11.34 11.84
CA GLY A 123 9.52 -11.05 12.87
C GLY A 123 10.85 -10.50 12.33
N ARG A 124 11.03 -10.40 11.00
CA ARG A 124 12.20 -9.78 10.38
C ARG A 124 12.00 -8.27 10.27
N PRO A 125 13.05 -7.45 10.39
CA PRO A 125 12.93 -6.01 10.18
C PRO A 125 12.40 -5.67 8.79
N VAL A 126 11.55 -4.65 8.68
CA VAL A 126 11.03 -4.11 7.40
C VAL A 126 12.15 -3.84 6.40
N LEU A 127 13.31 -3.39 6.88
CA LEU A 127 14.49 -3.12 6.06
C LEU A 127 14.99 -4.35 5.30
N ILE A 128 14.99 -5.53 5.92
CA ILE A 128 15.45 -6.76 5.28
C ILE A 128 14.49 -7.13 4.15
N GLU A 129 13.19 -7.07 4.40
CA GLU A 129 12.16 -7.33 3.39
C GLU A 129 12.26 -6.32 2.24
N ALA A 130 12.35 -5.02 2.56
CA ALA A 130 12.50 -3.97 1.55
C ALA A 130 13.75 -4.16 0.68
N MET A 131 14.87 -4.59 1.26
CA MET A 131 16.10 -4.90 0.54
C MET A 131 15.98 -6.13 -0.37
N GLN A 132 15.28 -7.17 0.09
CA GLN A 132 15.02 -8.37 -0.71
C GLN A 132 14.15 -8.03 -1.93
N ILE A 133 13.07 -7.27 -1.71
CA ILE A 133 12.20 -6.78 -2.78
C ILE A 133 13.00 -5.90 -3.75
N TYR A 134 13.83 -4.97 -3.24
CA TYR A 134 14.68 -4.14 -4.08
C TYR A 134 15.60 -4.98 -4.98
N LYS A 135 16.35 -5.94 -4.40
CA LYS A 135 17.25 -6.83 -5.16
C LYS A 135 16.48 -7.63 -6.23
N GLU A 136 15.27 -8.08 -5.90
CA GLU A 136 14.42 -8.79 -6.86
C GLU A 136 13.99 -7.89 -8.02
N LEU A 137 13.45 -6.71 -7.73
CA LEU A 137 12.99 -5.76 -8.74
C LEU A 137 14.16 -5.22 -9.58
N GLU A 138 15.32 -4.98 -8.97
CA GLU A 138 16.54 -4.57 -9.67
C GLU A 138 17.00 -5.65 -10.65
N ARG A 139 17.05 -6.91 -10.21
CA ARG A 139 17.40 -8.06 -11.06
C ARG A 139 16.45 -8.21 -12.25
N GLN A 140 15.16 -7.93 -12.04
CA GLN A 140 14.13 -7.95 -13.09
C GLN A 140 14.10 -6.69 -13.96
N LYS A 141 14.90 -5.66 -13.63
CA LYS A 141 14.85 -4.32 -14.24
C LYS A 141 13.45 -3.68 -14.15
N ALA A 142 12.73 -3.98 -13.09
CA ALA A 142 11.36 -3.55 -12.84
C ALA A 142 11.25 -2.19 -12.12
N ILE A 143 12.38 -1.54 -11.79
CA ILE A 143 12.40 -0.24 -11.11
C ILE A 143 12.65 0.89 -12.12
N LYS A 144 11.70 1.81 -12.25
CA LYS A 144 11.85 3.07 -12.97
C LYS A 144 12.10 4.20 -11.98
N LEU A 145 13.37 4.57 -11.84
CA LEU A 145 13.84 5.65 -10.97
C LEU A 145 13.38 7.03 -11.47
N PRO A 146 13.34 8.06 -10.59
CA PRO A 146 13.06 9.43 -10.99
C PRO A 146 14.06 9.92 -12.05
N ARG A 147 13.59 10.70 -13.02
CA ARG A 147 14.42 11.19 -14.15
C ARG A 147 15.58 12.08 -13.69
N LYS A 148 15.34 12.88 -12.66
CA LYS A 148 16.35 13.77 -12.07
C LYS A 148 17.12 13.03 -10.99
N GLU A 149 18.44 13.11 -11.04
CA GLU A 149 19.34 12.59 -10.00
C GLU A 149 19.12 11.10 -9.68
N SER A 150 18.84 10.28 -10.71
CA SER A 150 18.53 8.85 -10.55
C SER A 150 19.57 8.09 -9.72
N GLY A 151 20.85 8.44 -9.84
CA GLY A 151 21.95 7.83 -9.09
C GLY A 151 21.80 7.92 -7.56
N LYS A 152 21.09 8.93 -7.03
CA LYS A 152 20.88 9.07 -5.57
C LYS A 152 19.90 8.06 -4.99
N TYR A 153 19.10 7.43 -5.84
CA TYR A 153 18.07 6.47 -5.43
C TYR A 153 18.56 5.02 -5.49
N ILE A 154 19.76 4.79 -6.03
CA ILE A 154 20.38 3.47 -6.15
C ILE A 154 20.95 3.04 -4.80
N LEU A 155 20.64 1.82 -4.37
CA LEU A 155 21.15 1.27 -3.12
C LEU A 155 22.49 0.57 -3.36
N HIS A 156 23.58 1.24 -2.97
CA HIS A 156 24.93 0.71 -3.15
C HIS A 156 25.30 -0.32 -2.07
N GLN A 157 26.02 -1.38 -2.48
CA GLN A 157 26.53 -2.43 -1.59
C GLN A 157 27.46 -1.91 -0.48
N SER A 158 28.11 -0.76 -0.69
CA SER A 158 28.94 -0.12 0.34
C SER A 158 28.14 0.34 1.56
N ILE A 159 26.85 0.67 1.36
CA ILE A 159 25.95 1.11 2.44
C ILE A 159 25.14 -0.08 2.95
N PHE A 160 24.76 -0.98 2.04
CA PHE A 160 23.93 -2.15 2.32
C PHE A 160 24.70 -3.42 1.99
N ASP A 161 25.58 -3.82 2.90
CA ASP A 161 26.36 -5.05 2.73
C ASP A 161 25.51 -6.25 3.19
N SER A 162 25.52 -7.33 2.42
CA SER A 162 24.80 -8.55 2.77
C SER A 162 25.78 -9.67 3.08
N GLU A 163 25.74 -10.12 4.32
CA GLU A 163 26.52 -11.26 4.81
C GLU A 163 25.59 -12.45 5.06
N HIS A 164 26.10 -13.66 4.86
CA HIS A 164 25.41 -14.88 5.25
C HIS A 164 25.98 -15.39 6.56
N ASP A 165 25.12 -15.65 7.55
CA ASP A 165 25.55 -16.35 8.76
C ASP A 165 25.95 -17.80 8.42
N LYS A 166 26.63 -18.48 9.33
CA LYS A 166 27.03 -19.91 9.23
C LYS A 166 25.85 -20.85 9.00
N LYS A 167 24.63 -20.38 9.29
CA LYS A 167 23.36 -21.09 9.06
C LYS A 167 22.75 -20.84 7.67
N GLY A 168 23.33 -19.93 6.88
CA GLY A 168 22.86 -19.54 5.55
C GLY A 168 21.81 -18.43 5.53
N ASP A 169 21.48 -17.83 6.68
CA ASP A 169 20.56 -16.70 6.74
C ASP A 169 21.26 -15.40 6.31
N GLU A 170 20.59 -14.61 5.47
CA GLU A 170 21.08 -13.28 5.05
C GLU A 170 20.87 -12.24 6.15
N PHE A 171 21.95 -11.58 6.54
CA PHE A 171 21.97 -10.40 7.40
C PHE A 171 22.50 -9.21 6.61
N PHE A 172 21.92 -8.04 6.86
CA PHE A 172 22.37 -6.80 6.25
C PHE A 172 23.15 -5.98 7.27
N ASN A 173 24.42 -5.71 6.98
CA ASN A 173 25.23 -4.76 7.73
C ASN A 173 25.08 -3.39 7.06
N ILE A 174 24.50 -2.45 7.79
CA ILE A 174 24.05 -1.18 7.20
C ILE A 174 24.79 -0.03 7.85
N ASN A 175 25.42 0.77 7.00
CA ASN A 175 26.07 1.99 7.44
C ASN A 175 25.04 3.12 7.63
N TRP A 176 24.45 3.19 8.83
CA TRP A 176 23.40 4.16 9.17
C TRP A 176 23.83 5.63 9.08
N SER A 177 25.13 5.94 9.06
CA SER A 177 25.60 7.33 8.92
C SER A 177 25.59 7.82 7.47
N GLU A 178 25.63 6.89 6.50
CA GLU A 178 25.68 7.19 5.06
C GLU A 178 24.31 7.05 4.38
N ILE A 179 23.29 6.60 5.12
CA ILE A 179 21.93 6.50 4.59
C ILE A 179 21.38 7.90 4.31
N THR A 180 20.82 8.09 3.11
CA THR A 180 20.21 9.34 2.68
C THR A 180 18.69 9.20 2.68
N THR A 181 17.99 10.34 2.60
CA THR A 181 16.53 10.37 2.47
C THR A 181 16.08 9.62 1.22
N GLU A 182 16.83 9.73 0.13
CA GLU A 182 16.57 9.05 -1.14
C GLU A 182 16.62 7.52 -0.98
N HIS A 183 17.59 6.98 -0.24
CA HIS A 183 17.67 5.54 0.03
C HIS A 183 16.45 5.05 0.82
N VAL A 184 16.03 5.80 1.84
CA VAL A 184 14.84 5.48 2.64
C VAL A 184 13.57 5.50 1.78
N LEU A 185 13.41 6.52 0.92
CA LEU A 185 12.26 6.61 0.02
C LEU A 185 12.22 5.42 -0.96
N THR A 186 13.36 5.04 -1.57
CA THR A 186 13.45 3.87 -2.45
C THR A 186 13.03 2.59 -1.71
N LEU A 187 13.54 2.37 -0.49
CA LEU A 187 13.22 1.20 0.33
C LEU A 187 11.73 1.13 0.68
N LEU A 188 11.14 2.25 1.11
CA LEU A 188 9.72 2.30 1.42
C LEU A 188 8.85 2.07 0.17
N CYS A 189 9.25 2.60 -0.99
CA CYS A 189 8.56 2.34 -2.26
C CYS A 189 8.60 0.86 -2.63
N CYS A 190 9.75 0.19 -2.47
CA CYS A 190 9.88 -1.24 -2.70
C CYS A 190 9.03 -2.02 -1.70
N PHE A 191 9.11 -1.71 -0.41
CA PHE A 191 8.27 -2.36 0.60
C PHE A 191 6.77 -2.19 0.32
N ALA A 192 6.36 -1.03 -0.18
CA ALA A 192 4.96 -0.74 -0.49
C ALA A 192 4.37 -1.59 -1.63
N THR A 193 5.19 -2.17 -2.51
CA THR A 193 4.69 -3.06 -3.59
C THR A 193 4.07 -4.32 -3.01
N GLU A 194 4.67 -4.88 -1.96
CA GLU A 194 4.19 -6.09 -1.28
C GLU A 194 3.34 -5.79 -0.05
N TYR A 195 3.50 -4.61 0.55
CA TYR A 195 2.71 -4.21 1.71
C TYR A 195 1.21 -4.14 1.35
N ASN A 196 0.41 -4.83 2.15
CA ASN A 196 -1.05 -4.77 2.09
C ASN A 196 -1.56 -4.41 3.48
N ASN A 197 -2.31 -3.30 3.58
CA ASN A 197 -2.95 -2.93 4.84
C ASN A 197 -4.19 -3.80 5.07
N VAL A 198 -4.00 -4.97 5.69
CA VAL A 198 -5.08 -5.94 5.95
C VAL A 198 -6.21 -5.40 6.83
N ALA A 199 -5.94 -4.35 7.62
CA ALA A 199 -6.93 -3.69 8.46
C ALA A 199 -7.72 -2.59 7.73
N SER A 200 -7.32 -2.22 6.50
CA SER A 200 -8.01 -1.18 5.75
C SER A 200 -9.37 -1.66 5.24
N ALA A 201 -10.37 -0.78 5.30
CA ALA A 201 -11.70 -1.06 4.77
C ALA A 201 -11.65 -1.35 3.25
N ASP A 202 -10.70 -0.77 2.51
CA ASP A 202 -10.53 -1.03 1.07
C ASP A 202 -10.01 -2.42 0.79
N TYR A 203 -9.03 -2.89 1.58
CA TYR A 203 -8.53 -4.26 1.48
C TYR A 203 -9.61 -5.27 1.87
N ILE A 204 -10.33 -5.03 2.96
CA ILE A 204 -11.45 -5.89 3.38
C ILE A 204 -12.54 -5.92 2.30
N ARG A 205 -12.88 -4.77 1.70
CA ARG A 205 -13.84 -4.69 0.60
C ARG A 205 -13.37 -5.42 -0.66
N ALA A 206 -12.10 -5.28 -1.04
CA ALA A 206 -11.53 -6.00 -2.18
C ALA A 206 -11.57 -7.52 -1.97
N MET A 207 -11.17 -7.98 -0.78
CA MET A 207 -11.22 -9.40 -0.41
C MET A 207 -12.65 -9.93 -0.32
N ALA A 208 -13.58 -9.17 0.28
CA ALA A 208 -14.99 -9.55 0.37
C ALA A 208 -15.67 -9.57 -0.99
N GLY A 209 -15.36 -8.61 -1.86
CA GLY A 209 -15.87 -8.54 -3.24
C GLY A 209 -15.39 -9.72 -4.10
N GLU A 210 -14.16 -10.19 -3.93
CA GLU A 210 -13.70 -11.43 -4.56
C GLU A 210 -14.43 -12.68 -4.04
N VAL A 211 -14.78 -12.72 -2.74
CA VAL A 211 -15.55 -13.83 -2.17
C VAL A 211 -16.99 -13.84 -2.72
N GLU A 212 -17.61 -12.67 -2.88
CA GLU A 212 -18.94 -12.55 -3.50
C GLU A 212 -18.91 -12.90 -5.00
N ALA A 213 -17.88 -12.48 -5.74
CA ALA A 213 -17.73 -12.81 -7.16
C ALA A 213 -17.47 -14.30 -7.44
N ARG A 214 -16.91 -15.04 -6.44
CA ARG A 214 -16.68 -16.50 -6.52
C ARG A 214 -17.90 -17.33 -6.11
N GLN A 215 -18.95 -16.74 -5.54
CA GLN A 215 -20.20 -17.47 -5.40
C GLN A 215 -20.85 -17.55 -6.80
N GLU A 216 -20.73 -18.71 -7.44
CA GLU A 216 -21.64 -19.04 -8.52
C GLU A 216 -23.07 -18.78 -8.02
N PRO A 217 -23.88 -17.96 -8.72
CA PRO A 217 -25.21 -17.66 -8.25
C PRO A 217 -25.98 -18.98 -8.17
N SER A 218 -26.24 -19.42 -6.94
CA SER A 218 -27.15 -20.52 -6.69
C SER A 218 -28.46 -20.28 -7.42
N LEU A 219 -29.18 -21.33 -7.81
CA LEU A 219 -30.50 -21.20 -8.45
C LEU A 219 -31.50 -20.38 -7.59
N LEU A 220 -31.21 -20.23 -6.30
CA LEU A 220 -32.00 -19.45 -5.33
C LEU A 220 -31.51 -18.01 -5.17
N SER A 221 -30.36 -17.63 -5.72
CA SER A 221 -29.80 -16.27 -5.62
C SER A 221 -30.75 -15.17 -6.12
N PRO A 222 -31.54 -15.35 -7.19
CA PRO A 222 -32.56 -14.37 -7.58
C PRO A 222 -33.63 -14.19 -6.51
N LEU A 223 -34.08 -15.27 -5.87
CA LEU A 223 -35.08 -15.24 -4.78
C LEU A 223 -34.52 -14.57 -3.53
N ILE A 224 -33.29 -14.91 -3.14
CA ILE A 224 -32.61 -14.31 -1.97
C ILE A 224 -32.40 -12.81 -2.19
N ASN A 225 -31.99 -12.39 -3.39
CA ASN A 225 -31.81 -10.97 -3.73
C ASN A 225 -33.12 -10.19 -3.70
N ILE A 226 -34.24 -10.80 -4.12
CA ILE A 226 -35.57 -10.17 -4.00
C ILE A 226 -35.93 -9.97 -2.53
N ILE A 227 -35.74 -10.99 -1.68
CA ILE A 227 -36.04 -10.90 -0.24
C ILE A 227 -35.18 -9.81 0.42
N LEU A 228 -33.87 -9.81 0.17
CA LEU A 228 -32.96 -8.79 0.70
C LEU A 228 -33.33 -7.39 0.19
N GLY A 229 -33.68 -7.26 -1.09
CA GLY A 229 -34.16 -6.01 -1.67
C GLY A 229 -35.43 -5.48 -0.98
N THR A 230 -36.39 -6.36 -0.68
CA THR A 230 -37.61 -5.98 0.05
C THR A 230 -37.32 -5.55 1.49
N GLN A 231 -36.42 -6.23 2.19
CA GLN A 231 -36.01 -5.86 3.56
C GLN A 231 -35.29 -4.50 3.60
N ILE A 232 -34.42 -4.22 2.63
CA ILE A 232 -33.72 -2.93 2.53
C ILE A 232 -34.72 -1.81 2.23
N LEU A 233 -35.72 -2.06 1.39
CA LEU A 233 -36.79 -1.10 1.11
C LEU A 233 -37.68 -0.84 2.34
N GLU A 234 -37.94 -1.86 3.17
CA GLU A 234 -38.64 -1.69 4.44
C GLU A 234 -37.81 -0.93 5.47
N GLN A 235 -36.51 -1.22 5.61
CA GLN A 235 -35.62 -0.49 6.51
C GLN A 235 -35.45 0.98 6.09
N LYS A 236 -35.50 1.27 4.78
CA LYS A 236 -35.49 2.65 4.25
C LYS A 236 -36.84 3.36 4.39
N LYS A 237 -37.94 2.67 4.69
CA LYS A 237 -39.20 3.34 5.05
C LYS A 237 -39.03 3.94 6.45
N VAL A 238 -38.77 5.24 6.49
CA VAL A 238 -38.89 6.05 7.71
C VAL A 238 -40.30 5.82 8.28
N PRO A 239 -40.45 5.39 9.54
CA PRO A 239 -41.77 5.21 10.12
C PRO A 239 -42.47 6.57 10.18
N LYS A 240 -43.51 6.75 9.37
CA LYS A 240 -44.45 7.85 9.54
C LYS A 240 -45.28 7.55 10.78
N GLY A 241 -44.76 7.92 11.95
CA GLY A 241 -45.47 7.82 13.21
C GLY A 241 -46.76 8.64 13.13
N VAL A 242 -47.91 7.95 13.22
CA VAL A 242 -49.22 8.57 13.44
C VAL A 242 -49.35 8.83 14.94
N LEU A 243 -48.62 9.79 15.51
CA LEU A 243 -48.78 10.21 16.91
C LEU A 243 -48.17 11.60 17.15
N THR A 244 -48.85 12.65 16.69
CA THR A 244 -48.94 13.93 17.43
C THR A 244 -50.36 14.46 17.28
N GLY A 245 -51.22 14.07 18.22
CA GLY A 245 -52.56 14.62 18.34
C GLY A 245 -52.51 16.11 18.69
N LYS A 246 -52.92 16.97 17.76
CA LYS A 246 -53.60 18.22 18.10
C LYS A 246 -55.08 18.00 17.84
N HIS A 247 -55.80 17.53 18.86
CA HIS A 247 -57.24 17.74 18.91
C HIS A 247 -57.49 19.15 19.39
N ASN A 248 -58.08 19.96 18.51
CA ASN A 248 -58.75 21.19 18.89
C ASN A 248 -59.95 20.80 19.78
N TYR A 249 -59.93 21.29 21.02
CA TYR A 249 -61.16 21.51 21.77
C TYR A 249 -61.16 22.96 22.24
N PHE A 250 -62.32 23.58 22.01
CA PHE A 250 -62.82 24.93 22.33
C PHE A 250 -62.03 25.78 23.32
#